data_AF-A0A9E1RGJ6-F1
#
_entry.id   AF-A0A9E1RGJ6-F1
#
_cell.length_a   1.000
_cell.length_b   1.000
_cell.length_c   1.000
_cell.angle_alpha   90.00
_cell.angle_beta   90.00
_cell.angle_gamma   90.00
#
_symmetry.space_group_name_H-M   'P 1'
#
loop_
_entity.id
_entity.type
_entity.pdbx_description
1 polymer ?
#
loop_
_entity_poly.entity_id
_entity_poly.type
_entity_poly.pdbx_seq_one_letter_code
_entity_poly.pdbx_strand_id
1 'polypeptide(L)'
;MKSKTDDLFAVYDLNVQSPSFNLVQFLLCVEHYCIKNGYQNYSVVIVPKELNPALEWKELTESYGEDAINYRTINLLSSLASLSPRCNGVLSFATRKAARKFTSKANVFPEGYGFSTLGEFGDTLTEIIFKEGIFCEFKVPNHINAVMDHWHSIHSKDTPIVTITIRNSKFDPVRNSKVPEWVRFAEYVESLGYKPIIIPDSDQPFDEEGLPPRFTDIGLAATYNMGIRLHLYQKAFVNCYVPNGPGIFAIYSTNINYIYMKGWLEGACITPSTVDGYYWIDPVALRPYWGSDLQSWNGDDDTFENIKKHFDEFCIRFNKKRVSDS
;
A
#
# COMPACT_ATOMS: atom_id res chain seq x y z
N MET A 1 27.90 14.76 0.11
CA MET A 1 28.25 13.34 0.32
C MET A 1 28.77 12.78 -0.99
N LYS A 2 29.89 12.03 -1.02
CA LYS A 2 30.37 11.42 -2.28
C LYS A 2 29.42 10.29 -2.66
N SER A 3 28.96 10.27 -3.91
CA SER A 3 28.15 9.18 -4.48
C SER A 3 28.91 7.86 -4.37
N LYS A 4 28.28 6.81 -3.84
CA LYS A 4 28.79 5.44 -3.94
C LYS A 4 28.40 4.87 -5.29
N THR A 5 29.37 4.37 -6.03
CA THR A 5 29.18 3.71 -7.33
C THR A 5 28.84 2.23 -7.21
N ASP A 6 29.01 1.65 -6.03
CA ASP A 6 28.74 0.24 -5.80
C ASP A 6 27.24 0.00 -5.61
N ASP A 7 26.73 -1.05 -6.25
CA ASP A 7 25.32 -1.43 -6.16
C ASP A 7 24.92 -1.83 -4.74
N LEU A 8 23.78 -1.30 -4.27
CA LEU A 8 23.13 -1.75 -3.04
C LEU A 8 22.10 -2.84 -3.38
N PHE A 9 22.08 -3.90 -2.58
CA PHE A 9 21.11 -4.98 -2.68
C PHE A 9 20.22 -5.02 -1.45
N ALA A 10 18.96 -4.61 -1.61
CA ALA A 10 17.97 -4.61 -0.56
C ALA A 10 17.33 -6.00 -0.43
N VAL A 11 17.69 -6.72 0.62
CA VAL A 11 17.31 -8.11 0.84
C VAL A 11 15.96 -8.20 1.54
N TYR A 12 14.96 -8.70 0.82
CA TYR A 12 13.62 -9.00 1.34
C TYR A 12 13.49 -10.51 1.55
N ASP A 13 13.61 -10.94 2.81
CA ASP A 13 13.63 -12.35 3.18
C ASP A 13 12.24 -12.88 3.57
N LEU A 14 11.70 -13.81 2.77
CA LEU A 14 10.38 -14.41 2.98
C LEU A 14 10.27 -15.38 4.17
N ASN A 15 11.38 -15.66 4.87
CA ASN A 15 11.34 -16.32 6.19
C ASN A 15 10.95 -15.36 7.31
N VAL A 16 11.10 -14.06 7.10
CA VAL A 16 10.85 -13.02 8.11
C VAL A 16 9.65 -12.19 7.71
N GLN A 17 9.62 -11.82 6.44
CA GLN A 17 8.65 -10.90 5.88
C GLN A 17 7.57 -11.66 5.10
N SER A 18 6.33 -11.21 5.21
CA SER A 18 5.25 -11.76 4.41
C SER A 18 5.34 -11.24 2.96
N PRO A 19 4.92 -12.03 1.96
CA PRO A 19 4.79 -11.56 0.58
C PRO A 19 3.54 -10.67 0.44
N SER A 20 3.59 -9.47 1.01
CA SER A 20 2.46 -8.55 1.16
C SER A 20 2.86 -7.11 0.82
N PHE A 21 1.92 -6.17 1.01
CA PHE A 21 2.16 -4.74 0.85
C PHE A 21 3.13 -4.16 1.90
N ASN A 22 3.54 -4.91 2.92
CA ASN A 22 4.61 -4.49 3.85
C ASN A 22 5.94 -4.21 3.12
N LEU A 23 6.13 -4.76 1.92
CA LEU A 23 7.26 -4.40 1.07
C LEU A 23 7.33 -2.88 0.81
N VAL A 24 6.20 -2.17 0.76
CA VAL A 24 6.18 -0.71 0.60
C VAL A 24 6.95 -0.04 1.74
N GLN A 25 6.74 -0.45 2.99
CA GLN A 25 7.47 0.10 4.13
C GLN A 25 8.97 -0.22 4.06
N PHE A 26 9.30 -1.46 3.68
CA PHE A 26 10.69 -1.86 3.48
C PHE A 26 11.38 -0.99 2.42
N LEU A 27 10.73 -0.75 1.27
CA LEU A 27 11.27 0.09 0.20
C LEU A 27 11.50 1.53 0.67
N LEU A 28 10.60 2.09 1.48
CA LEU A 28 10.79 3.42 2.07
C LEU A 28 12.01 3.47 3.00
N CYS A 29 12.25 2.43 3.80
CA CYS A 29 13.46 2.30 4.61
C CYS A 29 14.73 2.22 3.74
N VAL A 30 14.67 1.48 2.62
CA VAL A 30 15.79 1.36 1.68
C VAL A 30 16.07 2.71 1.00
N GLU A 31 15.04 3.43 0.57
CA GLU A 31 15.17 4.76 -0.03
C GLU A 31 15.82 5.75 0.94
N HIS A 32 15.39 5.73 2.20
CA HIS A 32 16.01 6.52 3.26
C HIS A 32 17.48 6.13 3.46
N TYR A 33 17.78 4.83 3.55
CA TYR A 33 19.15 4.33 3.68
C TYR A 33 20.02 4.75 2.49
N CYS A 34 19.48 4.73 1.27
CA CYS A 34 20.18 5.19 0.07
C CYS A 34 20.55 6.67 0.18
N ILE A 35 19.59 7.52 0.55
CA ILE A 35 19.80 8.96 0.74
C ILE A 35 20.90 9.21 1.79
N LYS A 36 20.80 8.55 2.95
CA LYS A 36 21.76 8.70 4.04
C LYS A 36 23.16 8.21 3.73
N ASN A 37 23.30 7.19 2.89
CA ASN A 37 24.60 6.56 2.62
C ASN A 37 25.17 6.90 1.23
N GLY A 38 24.49 7.76 0.48
CA GLY A 38 24.92 8.22 -0.84
C GLY A 38 24.79 7.18 -1.96
N TYR A 39 23.95 6.15 -1.78
CA TYR A 39 23.62 5.20 -2.87
C TYR A 39 22.64 5.86 -3.84
N GLN A 40 22.93 5.73 -5.14
CA GLN A 40 22.07 6.31 -6.18
C GLN A 40 20.91 5.38 -6.55
N ASN A 41 21.15 4.08 -6.54
CA ASN A 41 20.20 3.05 -6.93
C ASN A 41 20.36 1.82 -6.04
N TYR A 42 19.35 0.94 -6.07
CA TYR A 42 19.42 -0.37 -5.45
C TYR A 42 18.62 -1.40 -6.26
N SER A 43 18.96 -2.67 -6.09
CA SER A 43 18.14 -3.81 -6.55
C SER A 43 17.52 -4.53 -5.36
N VAL A 44 16.26 -4.93 -5.47
CA VAL A 44 15.61 -5.76 -4.46
C VAL A 44 16.00 -7.22 -4.68
N VAL A 45 16.50 -7.87 -3.65
CA VAL A 45 16.78 -9.31 -3.64
C VAL A 45 15.68 -10.01 -2.87
N ILE A 46 14.84 -10.78 -3.55
CA ILE A 46 13.81 -11.61 -2.93
C ILE A 46 14.43 -12.96 -2.59
N VAL A 47 14.50 -13.27 -1.29
CA VAL A 47 14.99 -14.55 -0.79
C VAL A 47 13.80 -15.49 -0.57
N PRO A 48 13.75 -16.66 -1.23
CA PRO A 48 12.60 -17.56 -1.12
C PRO A 48 12.46 -18.11 0.30
N LYS A 49 11.23 -18.41 0.70
CA LYS A 49 10.93 -19.02 2.01
C LYS A 49 11.54 -20.42 2.09
N GLU A 50 12.11 -20.75 3.24
CA GLU A 50 12.44 -22.13 3.63
C GLU A 50 11.21 -22.72 4.29
N LEU A 51 10.81 -23.92 3.89
CA LEU A 51 9.79 -24.69 4.60
C LEU A 51 10.36 -25.16 5.94
N ASN A 52 10.46 -24.23 6.89
CA ASN A 52 10.81 -24.52 8.28
C ASN A 52 9.60 -24.23 9.16
N PRO A 53 8.99 -25.25 9.79
CA PRO A 53 7.82 -25.11 10.66
C PRO A 53 8.02 -24.15 11.86
N ALA A 54 9.27 -23.82 12.21
CA ALA A 54 9.60 -22.97 13.36
C ALA A 54 9.56 -21.45 13.07
N LEU A 55 9.39 -21.03 11.81
CA LEU A 55 9.40 -19.62 11.38
C LEU A 55 8.07 -19.19 10.74
N GLU A 56 6.98 -19.90 11.05
CA GLU A 56 5.72 -19.74 10.34
C GLU A 56 4.91 -18.51 10.77
N TRP A 57 4.59 -17.65 9.80
CA TRP A 57 3.29 -17.00 9.74
C TRP A 57 2.23 -18.06 9.38
N LYS A 58 1.98 -18.96 10.33
CA LYS A 58 1.22 -20.19 10.13
C LYS A 58 -0.18 -19.88 9.63
N GLU A 59 -0.82 -18.90 10.26
CA GLU A 59 -2.15 -18.41 9.92
C GLU A 59 -2.26 -17.87 8.48
N LEU A 60 -1.23 -17.17 7.97
CA LEU A 60 -1.22 -16.67 6.59
C LEU A 60 -0.98 -17.81 5.59
N THR A 61 -0.08 -18.73 5.92
CA THR A 61 0.25 -19.87 5.05
C THR A 61 -0.95 -20.83 4.96
N GLU A 62 -1.63 -21.07 6.07
CA GLU A 62 -2.87 -21.86 6.15
C GLU A 62 -4.04 -21.18 5.42
N SER A 63 -4.11 -19.85 5.45
CA SER A 63 -5.20 -19.10 4.79
C SER A 63 -5.10 -19.08 3.27
N TYR A 64 -3.88 -19.10 2.71
CA TYR A 64 -3.64 -18.80 1.29
C TYR A 64 -3.02 -19.97 0.50
N GLY A 65 -2.30 -20.90 1.14
CA GLY A 65 -1.58 -21.98 0.48
C GLY A 65 -0.27 -21.56 -0.19
N GLU A 66 0.54 -22.53 -0.60
CA GLU A 66 1.88 -22.29 -1.18
C GLU A 66 1.83 -21.58 -2.54
N ASP A 67 0.87 -21.93 -3.39
CA ASP A 67 0.71 -21.33 -4.72
C ASP A 67 0.42 -19.82 -4.63
N ALA A 68 -0.38 -19.40 -3.66
CA ALA A 68 -0.65 -17.98 -3.43
C ALA A 68 0.58 -17.20 -2.96
N ILE A 69 1.45 -17.82 -2.17
CA ILE A 69 2.74 -17.24 -1.75
C ILE A 69 3.65 -17.02 -2.96
N ASN A 70 3.75 -18.02 -3.83
CA ASN A 70 4.55 -17.92 -5.06
C ASN A 70 3.97 -16.86 -6.01
N TYR A 71 2.64 -16.86 -6.20
CA TYR A 71 1.94 -15.88 -7.00
C TYR A 71 2.20 -14.45 -6.51
N ARG A 72 2.05 -14.19 -5.20
CA ARG A 72 2.31 -12.88 -4.59
C ARG A 72 3.77 -12.48 -4.73
N THR A 73 4.69 -13.42 -4.57
CA THR A 73 6.12 -13.15 -4.74
C THR A 73 6.44 -12.63 -6.13
N ILE A 74 5.89 -13.26 -7.17
CA ILE A 74 6.14 -12.87 -8.56
C ILE A 74 5.38 -11.59 -8.92
N ASN A 75 4.07 -11.58 -8.70
CA ASN A 75 3.17 -10.56 -9.24
C ASN A 75 3.04 -9.33 -8.33
N LEU A 76 3.05 -9.52 -7.02
CA LEU A 76 2.92 -8.41 -6.07
C LEU A 76 4.30 -7.79 -5.79
N LEU A 77 5.26 -8.56 -5.27
CA LEU A 77 6.51 -7.98 -4.77
C LEU A 77 7.34 -7.33 -5.88
N SER A 78 7.49 -7.99 -7.02
CA SER A 78 8.24 -7.43 -8.14
C SER A 78 7.58 -6.15 -8.68
N SER A 79 6.25 -6.13 -8.72
CA SER A 79 5.49 -4.97 -9.17
C SER A 79 5.64 -3.81 -8.20
N LEU A 80 5.51 -4.03 -6.89
CA LEU A 80 5.72 -3.02 -5.85
C LEU A 80 7.14 -2.44 -5.88
N ALA A 81 8.16 -3.30 -5.99
CA ALA A 81 9.55 -2.88 -6.07
C ALA A 81 9.80 -1.95 -7.28
N SER A 82 9.16 -2.20 -8.42
CA SER A 82 9.30 -1.37 -9.62
C SER A 82 8.75 0.05 -9.48
N LEU A 83 7.96 0.33 -8.44
CA LEU A 83 7.42 1.65 -8.16
C LEU A 83 8.37 2.51 -7.33
N SER A 84 9.40 1.92 -6.70
CA SER A 84 10.32 2.70 -5.88
C SER A 84 11.28 3.48 -6.77
N PRO A 85 11.47 4.80 -6.56
CA PRO A 85 12.20 5.67 -7.49
C PRO A 85 13.65 5.25 -7.80
N ARG A 86 14.37 4.68 -6.83
CA ARG A 86 15.77 4.24 -6.98
C ARG A 86 15.92 2.74 -7.23
N CYS A 87 14.81 2.00 -7.28
CA CYS A 87 14.86 0.57 -7.56
C CYS A 87 15.13 0.35 -9.05
N ASN A 88 16.28 -0.24 -9.38
CA ASN A 88 16.68 -0.51 -10.76
C ASN A 88 16.46 -1.97 -11.19
N GLY A 89 16.01 -2.82 -10.29
CA GLY A 89 15.79 -4.23 -10.59
C GLY A 89 15.33 -5.07 -9.41
N VAL A 90 14.82 -6.26 -9.74
CA VAL A 90 14.41 -7.28 -8.78
C VAL A 90 15.13 -8.58 -9.14
N LEU A 91 15.83 -9.13 -8.16
CA LEU A 91 16.52 -10.42 -8.25
C LEU A 91 15.76 -11.44 -7.42
N SER A 92 15.12 -12.39 -8.10
CA SER A 92 14.47 -13.54 -7.46
C SER A 92 15.33 -14.79 -7.65
N PHE A 93 15.59 -15.51 -6.56
CA PHE A 93 16.39 -16.72 -6.58
C PHE A 93 15.50 -17.95 -6.36
N ALA A 94 15.76 -19.01 -7.12
CA ALA A 94 15.07 -20.30 -6.93
C ALA A 94 15.39 -20.96 -5.57
N THR A 95 16.53 -20.63 -4.96
CA THR A 95 16.94 -21.21 -3.67
C THR A 95 17.59 -20.19 -2.75
N ARG A 96 17.40 -20.35 -1.44
CA ARG A 96 18.09 -19.56 -0.41
C ARG A 96 19.60 -19.69 -0.49
N LYS A 97 20.12 -20.87 -0.83
CA LYS A 97 21.55 -21.11 -1.02
C LYS A 97 22.15 -20.23 -2.12
N ALA A 98 21.44 -20.08 -3.24
CA ALA A 98 21.86 -19.19 -4.33
C ALA A 98 21.82 -17.72 -3.89
N ALA A 99 20.74 -17.29 -3.25
CA ALA A 99 20.63 -15.94 -2.69
C ALA A 99 21.76 -15.65 -1.69
N ARG A 100 22.09 -16.59 -0.80
CA ARG A 100 23.18 -16.45 0.19
C ARG A 100 24.54 -16.29 -0.45
N LYS A 101 24.84 -17.11 -1.46
CA LYS A 101 26.11 -17.01 -2.19
C LYS A 101 26.26 -15.62 -2.83
N PHE A 102 25.17 -15.07 -3.33
CA PHE A 102 25.13 -13.73 -3.92
C PHE A 102 25.30 -12.63 -2.87
N THR A 103 24.45 -12.59 -1.85
CA THR A 103 24.41 -11.50 -0.86
C THR A 103 25.64 -11.45 0.04
N SER A 104 26.33 -12.58 0.28
CA SER A 104 27.55 -12.63 1.11
C SER A 104 28.75 -11.81 0.59
N LYS A 105 28.70 -11.33 -0.65
CA LYS A 105 29.77 -10.55 -1.29
C LYS A 105 29.32 -9.16 -1.71
N ALA A 106 28.08 -8.78 -1.38
CA ALA A 106 27.43 -7.60 -1.88
C ALA A 106 27.24 -6.56 -0.75
N ASN A 107 27.10 -5.30 -1.12
CA ASN A 107 26.59 -4.30 -0.19
C ASN A 107 25.10 -4.57 0.00
N VAL A 108 24.68 -4.91 1.21
CA VAL A 108 23.30 -5.30 1.49
C VAL A 108 22.62 -4.33 2.44
N PHE A 109 21.31 -4.18 2.23
CA PHE A 109 20.39 -3.66 3.23
C PHE A 109 19.43 -4.81 3.63
N PRO A 110 19.17 -5.05 4.93
CA PRO A 110 19.70 -4.31 6.07
C PRO A 110 21.20 -4.53 6.25
N GLU A 111 21.89 -3.56 6.86
CA GLU A 111 23.31 -3.71 7.18
C GLU A 111 23.48 -4.89 8.16
N GLY A 112 24.52 -5.70 7.94
CA GLY A 112 24.75 -6.89 8.76
C GLY A 112 23.73 -8.02 8.52
N TYR A 113 22.91 -7.94 7.47
CA TYR A 113 22.05 -9.04 7.06
C TYR A 113 22.86 -10.32 6.90
N GLY A 114 22.49 -11.32 7.69
CA GLY A 114 22.92 -12.69 7.57
C GLY A 114 21.70 -13.57 7.65
N PHE A 115 21.78 -14.77 7.07
CA PHE A 115 20.68 -15.74 7.13
C PHE A 115 20.40 -16.24 8.57
N SER A 116 21.20 -15.81 9.54
CA SER A 116 21.08 -16.02 10.98
C SER A 116 20.72 -14.74 11.77
N THR A 117 20.75 -13.57 11.13
CA THR A 117 20.41 -12.25 11.72
C THR A 117 19.28 -11.65 10.90
N LEU A 118 18.05 -11.97 11.31
CA LEU A 118 16.83 -11.51 10.67
C LEU A 118 16.63 -10.04 11.07
N GLY A 119 16.76 -9.11 10.11
CA GLY A 119 16.52 -7.70 10.36
C GLY A 119 15.02 -7.44 10.54
N GLU A 120 14.62 -6.91 11.70
CA GLU A 120 13.28 -6.37 11.91
C GLU A 120 13.18 -4.93 11.38
N PHE A 121 12.06 -4.61 10.73
CA PHE A 121 11.85 -3.32 10.06
C PHE A 121 10.60 -2.55 10.53
N GLY A 122 9.71 -3.20 11.28
CA GLY A 122 8.34 -2.72 11.53
C GLY A 122 8.26 -1.36 12.23
N ASP A 123 9.13 -1.11 13.20
CA ASP A 123 9.12 0.14 13.99
C ASP A 123 10.04 1.23 13.41
N THR A 124 10.94 0.88 12.49
CA THR A 124 11.99 1.78 12.02
C THR A 124 11.46 2.88 11.09
N LEU A 125 10.48 2.58 10.23
CA LEU A 125 10.01 3.55 9.22
C LEU A 125 9.27 4.73 9.83
N THR A 126 8.33 4.45 10.72
CA THR A 126 7.52 5.48 11.34
C THR A 126 8.39 6.40 12.18
N GLU A 127 9.38 5.86 12.89
CA GLU A 127 10.40 6.67 13.57
C GLU A 127 11.23 7.52 12.60
N ILE A 128 11.66 6.96 11.46
CA ILE A 128 12.38 7.72 10.42
C ILE A 128 11.54 8.91 9.95
N ILE A 129 10.28 8.68 9.58
CA ILE A 129 9.40 9.73 9.08
C ILE A 129 9.15 10.78 10.17
N PHE A 130 8.85 10.35 11.38
CA PHE A 130 8.55 11.23 12.49
C PHE A 130 9.75 12.07 12.93
N LYS A 131 10.95 11.47 13.03
CA LYS A 131 12.16 12.14 13.52
C LYS A 131 12.85 12.97 12.44
N GLU A 132 12.77 12.54 11.18
CA GLU A 132 13.61 13.10 10.11
C GLU A 132 12.82 13.78 9.00
N GLY A 133 11.50 13.59 8.93
CA GLY A 133 10.65 14.23 7.92
C GLY A 133 11.00 13.85 6.49
N ILE A 134 11.68 12.72 6.28
CA ILE A 134 12.09 12.25 4.96
C ILE A 134 10.97 11.40 4.37
N PHE A 135 10.34 11.92 3.32
CA PHE A 135 9.35 11.22 2.53
C PHE A 135 9.97 10.74 1.22
N CYS A 136 9.59 9.53 0.80
CA CYS A 136 9.88 9.05 -0.53
C CYS A 136 8.56 8.71 -1.22
N GLU A 137 8.25 9.40 -2.30
CA GLU A 137 7.04 9.16 -3.07
C GLU A 137 7.30 8.08 -4.12
N PHE A 138 6.44 7.06 -4.13
CA PHE A 138 6.47 6.05 -5.19
C PHE A 138 6.14 6.66 -6.54
N LYS A 139 6.79 6.15 -7.59
CA LYS A 139 6.66 6.68 -8.94
C LYS A 139 5.98 5.65 -9.84
N VAL A 140 4.90 6.10 -10.49
CA VAL A 140 4.27 5.32 -11.57
C VAL A 140 5.23 5.24 -12.77
N PRO A 141 5.48 4.05 -13.33
CA PRO A 141 6.30 3.90 -14.53
C PRO A 141 5.76 4.73 -15.71
N ASN A 142 6.66 5.36 -16.49
CA ASN A 142 6.26 6.29 -17.56
C ASN A 142 5.28 5.69 -18.58
N HIS A 143 5.46 4.42 -18.94
CA HIS A 143 4.56 3.74 -19.89
C HIS A 143 3.15 3.53 -19.28
N ILE A 144 3.06 3.27 -17.97
CA ILE A 144 1.77 3.17 -17.28
C ILE A 144 1.11 4.55 -17.21
N ASN A 145 1.86 5.61 -16.89
CA ASN A 145 1.31 6.98 -16.93
C ASN A 145 0.72 7.30 -18.30
N ALA A 146 1.44 7.03 -19.38
CA ALA A 146 0.95 7.30 -20.73
C ALA A 146 -0.35 6.54 -21.07
N VAL A 147 -0.44 5.26 -20.70
CA VAL A 147 -1.65 4.45 -20.91
C VAL A 147 -2.81 4.95 -20.06
N MET A 148 -2.56 5.29 -18.79
CA MET A 148 -3.58 5.72 -17.87
C MET A 148 -4.07 7.15 -18.13
N ASP A 149 -3.19 8.05 -18.55
CA ASP A 149 -3.57 9.40 -19.00
C ASP A 149 -4.47 9.32 -20.24
N HIS A 150 -4.16 8.40 -21.17
CA HIS A 150 -5.04 8.14 -22.31
C HIS A 150 -6.40 7.57 -21.87
N TRP A 151 -6.40 6.57 -20.98
CA TRP A 151 -7.63 6.02 -20.42
C TRP A 151 -8.48 7.11 -19.74
N HIS A 152 -7.86 7.96 -18.93
CA HIS A 152 -8.52 9.07 -18.23
C HIS A 152 -9.13 10.07 -19.22
N SER A 153 -8.43 10.40 -20.30
CA SER A 153 -8.93 11.32 -21.34
C SER A 153 -10.20 10.84 -22.04
N ILE A 154 -10.44 9.52 -22.07
CA ILE A 154 -11.61 8.90 -22.70
C ILE A 154 -12.74 8.71 -21.69
N HIS A 155 -12.43 8.29 -20.46
CA HIS A 155 -13.43 7.78 -19.52
C HIS A 155 -13.78 8.72 -18.37
N SER A 156 -12.95 9.73 -18.08
CA SER A 156 -13.09 10.56 -16.88
C SER A 156 -12.45 11.95 -16.97
N LYS A 157 -12.28 12.49 -18.18
CA LYS A 157 -11.51 13.73 -18.44
C LYS A 157 -11.91 14.92 -17.55
N ASP A 158 -13.21 15.10 -17.36
CA ASP A 158 -13.79 16.22 -16.62
C ASP A 158 -14.53 15.74 -15.35
N THR A 159 -14.30 14.49 -14.94
CA THR A 159 -15.03 13.84 -13.86
C THR A 159 -14.04 13.39 -12.78
N PRO A 160 -14.03 14.04 -11.60
CA PRO A 160 -13.12 13.66 -10.52
C PRO A 160 -13.36 12.22 -10.08
N ILE A 161 -12.28 11.46 -9.91
CA ILE A 161 -12.33 10.04 -9.58
C ILE A 161 -12.42 9.86 -8.06
N VAL A 162 -13.32 8.99 -7.60
CA VAL A 162 -13.33 8.47 -6.21
C VAL A 162 -12.99 7.00 -6.28
N THR A 163 -11.87 6.59 -5.67
CA THR A 163 -11.55 5.15 -5.61
C THR A 163 -12.07 4.55 -4.31
N ILE A 164 -12.49 3.28 -4.39
CA ILE A 164 -12.94 2.49 -3.25
C ILE A 164 -12.19 1.17 -3.32
N THR A 165 -11.31 0.90 -2.34
CA THR A 165 -10.58 -0.37 -2.31
C THR A 165 -11.25 -1.33 -1.35
N ILE A 166 -11.79 -2.42 -1.89
CA ILE A 166 -12.49 -3.45 -1.13
C ILE A 166 -11.49 -4.39 -0.48
N ARG A 167 -11.89 -4.88 0.69
CA ARG A 167 -11.22 -5.95 1.39
C ARG A 167 -12.17 -7.12 1.63
N ASN A 168 -11.76 -8.32 1.23
CA ASN A 168 -12.46 -9.57 1.44
C ASN A 168 -11.47 -10.72 1.68
N SER A 169 -10.96 -10.81 2.91
CA SER A 169 -9.91 -11.75 3.27
C SER A 169 -10.35 -12.71 4.36
N LYS A 170 -9.81 -13.93 4.29
CA LYS A 170 -10.07 -15.01 5.24
C LYS A 170 -9.23 -14.90 6.52
N PHE A 171 -8.11 -14.18 6.48
CA PHE A 171 -7.15 -14.11 7.57
C PHE A 171 -7.64 -13.25 8.76
N ASP A 172 -8.26 -12.11 8.46
CA ASP A 172 -8.78 -11.18 9.49
C ASP A 172 -10.09 -10.57 8.95
N PRO A 173 -11.20 -11.33 9.04
CA PRO A 173 -12.45 -11.02 8.36
C PRO A 173 -13.23 -9.89 9.01
N VAL A 174 -12.99 -9.56 10.28
CA VAL A 174 -13.68 -8.44 10.96
C VAL A 174 -13.38 -7.10 10.29
N ARG A 175 -12.21 -6.99 9.65
CA ARG A 175 -11.79 -5.81 8.86
C ARG A 175 -12.35 -5.78 7.44
N ASN A 176 -13.06 -6.82 6.99
CA ASN A 176 -13.57 -6.87 5.62
C ASN A 176 -14.59 -5.75 5.39
N SER A 177 -14.67 -5.33 4.14
CA SER A 177 -15.59 -4.31 3.69
C SER A 177 -17.03 -4.81 3.76
N LYS A 178 -17.96 -3.96 4.19
CA LYS A 178 -19.40 -4.17 3.96
C LYS A 178 -19.73 -3.82 2.52
N VAL A 179 -19.51 -4.76 1.60
CA VAL A 179 -19.63 -4.53 0.15
C VAL A 179 -20.94 -3.81 -0.26
N PRO A 180 -22.13 -4.19 0.24
CA PRO A 180 -23.37 -3.48 -0.11
C PRO A 180 -23.37 -1.99 0.27
N GLU A 181 -22.74 -1.63 1.38
CA GLU A 181 -22.65 -0.24 1.86
C GLU A 181 -21.70 0.59 1.00
N TRP A 182 -20.58 0.01 0.58
CA TRP A 182 -19.65 0.63 -0.37
C TRP A 182 -20.26 0.80 -1.76
N VAL A 183 -21.11 -0.12 -2.21
CA VAL A 183 -21.84 0.01 -3.48
C VAL A 183 -22.86 1.15 -3.39
N ARG A 184 -23.63 1.24 -2.31
CA ARG A 184 -24.53 2.39 -2.06
C ARG A 184 -23.76 3.71 -2.07
N PHE A 185 -22.56 3.73 -1.48
CA PHE A 185 -21.69 4.90 -1.50
C PHE A 185 -21.18 5.25 -2.91
N ALA A 186 -20.78 4.25 -3.72
CA ALA A 186 -20.39 4.45 -5.11
C ALA A 186 -21.51 5.09 -5.94
N GLU A 187 -22.74 4.62 -5.78
CA GLU A 187 -23.92 5.20 -6.43
C GLU A 187 -24.21 6.63 -5.96
N TYR A 188 -24.02 6.89 -4.67
CA TYR A 188 -24.16 8.24 -4.12
C TYR A 188 -23.14 9.21 -4.74
N VAL A 189 -21.85 8.89 -4.77
CA VAL A 189 -20.85 9.80 -5.35
C VAL A 189 -21.02 9.94 -6.87
N GLU A 190 -21.47 8.89 -7.56
CA GLU A 190 -21.86 8.97 -8.97
C GLU A 190 -22.98 9.99 -9.18
N SER A 191 -24.01 9.99 -8.32
CA SER A 191 -25.12 10.96 -8.38
C SER A 191 -24.69 12.41 -8.15
N LEU A 192 -23.54 12.62 -7.50
CA LEU A 192 -22.93 13.94 -7.29
C LEU A 192 -21.99 14.37 -8.44
N GLY A 193 -21.84 13.54 -9.48
CA GLY A 193 -20.99 13.82 -10.64
C GLY A 193 -19.54 13.39 -10.48
N TYR A 194 -19.23 12.49 -9.54
CA TYR A 194 -17.92 11.83 -9.47
C TYR A 194 -17.91 10.54 -10.29
N LYS A 195 -16.71 10.05 -10.65
CA LYS A 195 -16.51 8.73 -11.24
C LYS A 195 -16.05 7.75 -10.16
N PRO A 196 -16.95 6.93 -9.57
CA PRO A 196 -16.52 5.87 -8.66
C PRO A 196 -15.75 4.79 -9.42
N ILE A 197 -14.65 4.32 -8.82
CA ILE A 197 -13.88 3.17 -9.26
C ILE A 197 -13.66 2.25 -8.07
N ILE A 198 -14.30 1.09 -8.10
CA ILE A 198 -14.12 0.05 -7.09
C ILE A 198 -12.95 -0.85 -7.52
N ILE A 199 -11.97 -1.00 -6.64
CA ILE A 199 -10.84 -1.91 -6.78
C ILE A 199 -11.10 -3.11 -5.85
N PRO A 200 -11.42 -4.29 -6.40
CA PRO A 200 -11.68 -5.50 -5.62
C PRO A 200 -10.49 -5.94 -4.75
N ASP A 201 -10.74 -6.85 -3.81
CA ASP A 201 -9.67 -7.50 -3.05
C ASP A 201 -8.76 -8.32 -3.99
N SER A 202 -7.44 -8.20 -3.79
CA SER A 202 -6.44 -8.86 -4.62
C SER A 202 -6.44 -10.38 -4.54
N ASP A 203 -6.96 -10.96 -3.47
CA ASP A 203 -7.00 -12.41 -3.29
C ASP A 203 -8.29 -13.03 -3.85
N GLN A 204 -9.35 -12.25 -3.97
CA GLN A 204 -10.70 -12.70 -4.38
C GLN A 204 -11.38 -11.72 -5.36
N PRO A 205 -10.72 -11.28 -6.44
CA PRO A 205 -11.23 -10.15 -7.25
C PRO A 205 -12.46 -10.46 -8.09
N PHE A 206 -12.83 -11.74 -8.22
CA PHE A 206 -14.01 -12.20 -8.94
C PHE A 206 -15.08 -12.83 -8.03
N ASP A 207 -14.78 -13.00 -6.73
CA ASP A 207 -15.66 -13.68 -5.78
C ASP A 207 -16.52 -12.69 -4.96
N GLU A 208 -16.44 -11.40 -5.26
CA GLU A 208 -17.19 -10.36 -4.55
C GLU A 208 -18.60 -10.22 -5.14
N GLU A 209 -19.49 -11.13 -4.73
CA GLU A 209 -20.93 -11.01 -4.98
C GLU A 209 -21.41 -9.60 -4.62
N GLY A 210 -22.09 -8.95 -5.57
CA GLY A 210 -22.69 -7.63 -5.38
C GLY A 210 -21.87 -6.46 -5.90
N LEU A 211 -20.64 -6.65 -6.39
CA LEU A 211 -19.91 -5.57 -7.07
C LEU A 211 -20.45 -5.32 -8.49
N PRO A 212 -20.93 -4.10 -8.80
CA PRO A 212 -21.42 -3.79 -10.14
C PRO A 212 -20.26 -3.67 -11.14
N PRO A 213 -20.31 -4.36 -12.30
CA PRO A 213 -19.24 -4.28 -13.32
C PRO A 213 -18.89 -2.84 -13.74
N ARG A 214 -19.89 -1.96 -13.83
CA ARG A 214 -19.74 -0.54 -14.20
C ARG A 214 -18.79 0.25 -13.29
N PHE A 215 -18.54 -0.24 -12.07
CA PHE A 215 -17.62 0.38 -11.12
C PHE A 215 -16.27 -0.32 -11.05
N THR A 216 -16.15 -1.55 -11.55
CA THR A 216 -14.95 -2.39 -11.39
C THR A 216 -14.03 -2.44 -12.60
N ASP A 217 -14.43 -1.90 -13.76
CA ASP A 217 -13.69 -2.00 -15.04
C ASP A 217 -12.16 -1.86 -14.90
N ILE A 218 -11.65 -0.64 -14.70
CA ILE A 218 -10.22 -0.39 -14.52
C ILE A 218 -9.73 -0.83 -13.13
N GLY A 219 -10.65 -1.01 -12.17
CA GLY A 219 -10.34 -1.49 -10.82
C GLY A 219 -9.83 -2.92 -10.80
N LEU A 220 -10.33 -3.79 -11.67
CA LEU A 220 -9.80 -5.14 -11.87
C LEU A 220 -8.36 -5.10 -12.41
N ALA A 221 -8.05 -4.19 -13.34
CA ALA A 221 -6.66 -4.01 -13.79
C ALA A 221 -5.75 -3.52 -12.65
N ALA A 222 -6.24 -2.58 -11.84
CA ALA A 222 -5.54 -2.08 -10.64
C ALA A 222 -5.37 -3.15 -9.55
N THR A 223 -6.20 -4.20 -9.56
CA THR A 223 -6.06 -5.32 -8.63
C THR A 223 -4.73 -6.03 -8.81
N TYR A 224 -4.31 -6.19 -10.07
CA TYR A 224 -3.14 -6.99 -10.46
C TYR A 224 -1.92 -6.16 -10.86
N ASN A 225 -2.12 -4.90 -11.29
CA ASN A 225 -1.03 -4.03 -11.70
C ASN A 225 -0.86 -2.87 -10.71
N MET A 226 0.23 -2.91 -9.93
CA MET A 226 0.47 -1.92 -8.88
C MET A 226 0.78 -0.53 -9.46
N GLY A 227 1.29 -0.43 -10.69
CA GLY A 227 1.47 0.85 -11.38
C GLY A 227 0.14 1.51 -11.72
N ILE A 228 -0.83 0.74 -12.23
CA ILE A 228 -2.19 1.23 -12.49
C ILE A 228 -2.85 1.64 -11.17
N ARG A 229 -2.74 0.80 -10.13
CA ARG A 229 -3.28 1.10 -8.79
C ARG A 229 -2.72 2.41 -8.23
N LEU A 230 -1.40 2.57 -8.23
CA LEU A 230 -0.76 3.79 -7.74
C LEU A 230 -1.16 5.01 -8.56
N HIS A 231 -1.26 4.88 -9.89
CA HIS A 231 -1.72 5.98 -10.74
C HIS A 231 -3.14 6.42 -10.38
N LEU A 232 -4.07 5.47 -10.21
CA LEU A 232 -5.43 5.78 -9.75
C LEU A 232 -5.40 6.47 -8.39
N TYR A 233 -4.61 5.98 -7.44
CA TYR A 233 -4.51 6.58 -6.11
C TYR A 233 -3.98 8.02 -6.15
N GLN A 234 -2.97 8.30 -6.97
CA GLN A 234 -2.38 9.63 -7.12
C GLN A 234 -3.29 10.62 -7.86
N LYS A 235 -4.17 10.14 -8.76
CA LYS A 235 -5.06 10.99 -9.55
C LYS A 235 -6.46 11.15 -8.96
N ALA A 236 -6.85 10.29 -8.02
CA ALA A 236 -8.15 10.35 -7.39
C ALA A 236 -8.36 11.67 -6.63
N PHE A 237 -9.58 12.17 -6.67
CA PHE A 237 -10.05 13.23 -5.77
C PHE A 237 -9.88 12.81 -4.31
N VAL A 238 -10.31 11.58 -4.01
CA VAL A 238 -10.12 10.90 -2.72
C VAL A 238 -10.14 9.40 -2.91
N ASN A 239 -9.36 8.71 -2.08
CA ASN A 239 -9.30 7.25 -2.03
C ASN A 239 -9.94 6.74 -0.74
N CYS A 240 -10.84 5.78 -0.84
CA CYS A 240 -11.56 5.23 0.31
C CYS A 240 -11.09 3.81 0.62
N TYR A 241 -10.85 3.55 1.90
CA TYR A 241 -10.29 2.29 2.38
C TYR A 241 -10.95 1.81 3.68
N VAL A 242 -10.79 0.52 3.94
CA VAL A 242 -10.78 -0.10 5.27
C VAL A 242 -9.35 -0.66 5.53
N PRO A 243 -8.98 -1.11 6.74
CA PRO A 243 -7.65 -1.70 7.02
C PRO A 243 -7.25 -2.79 6.06
N ASN A 244 -6.36 -2.44 5.12
CA ASN A 244 -5.86 -3.32 4.09
C ASN A 244 -4.43 -2.95 3.70
N GLY A 245 -3.74 -3.91 3.07
CA GLY A 245 -2.38 -3.72 2.58
C GLY A 245 -2.23 -2.57 1.58
N PRO A 246 -3.06 -2.49 0.52
CA PRO A 246 -2.93 -1.44 -0.50
C PRO A 246 -2.99 0.00 0.02
N GLY A 247 -3.72 0.25 1.11
CA GLY A 247 -3.84 1.57 1.73
C GLY A 247 -2.51 2.15 2.21
N ILE A 248 -1.47 1.33 2.35
CA ILE A 248 -0.13 1.74 2.77
C ILE A 248 0.52 2.77 1.83
N PHE A 249 0.18 2.73 0.53
CA PHE A 249 0.60 3.76 -0.42
C PHE A 249 0.09 5.14 -0.02
N ALA A 250 -1.16 5.21 0.44
CA ALA A 250 -1.79 6.46 0.83
C ALA A 250 -1.30 6.95 2.19
N ILE A 251 -1.14 6.05 3.17
CA ILE A 251 -0.69 6.38 4.54
C ILE A 251 0.65 7.09 4.53
N TYR A 252 1.60 6.61 3.74
CA TYR A 252 2.97 7.13 3.70
C TYR A 252 3.24 8.12 2.57
N SER A 253 2.21 8.51 1.81
CA SER A 253 2.30 9.57 0.82
C SER A 253 1.82 10.89 1.40
N THR A 254 2.46 11.98 1.00
CA THR A 254 2.03 13.35 1.33
C THR A 254 1.03 13.91 0.31
N ASN A 255 0.86 13.22 -0.82
CA ASN A 255 0.12 13.72 -1.99
C ASN A 255 -1.08 12.85 -2.39
N ILE A 256 -1.40 11.81 -1.61
CA ILE A 256 -2.56 10.94 -1.85
C ILE A 256 -3.63 11.26 -0.80
N ASN A 257 -4.74 11.85 -1.25
CA ASN A 257 -5.90 12.12 -0.41
C ASN A 257 -6.63 10.82 -0.06
N TYR A 258 -7.05 10.65 1.18
CA TYR A 258 -7.79 9.45 1.57
C TYR A 258 -8.74 9.62 2.75
N ILE A 259 -9.72 8.71 2.78
CA ILE A 259 -10.59 8.42 3.90
C ILE A 259 -10.42 6.95 4.25
N TYR A 260 -9.99 6.70 5.48
CA TYR A 260 -9.89 5.37 6.05
C TYR A 260 -11.04 5.18 7.04
N MET A 261 -11.84 4.13 6.82
CA MET A 261 -12.86 3.66 7.75
C MET A 261 -12.28 2.52 8.61
N LYS A 262 -12.90 2.19 9.74
CA LYS A 262 -12.46 1.09 10.64
C LYS A 262 -10.99 1.19 11.08
N GLY A 263 -10.48 2.41 11.24
CA GLY A 263 -9.09 2.68 11.55
C GLY A 263 -8.58 1.98 12.81
N TRP A 264 -9.46 1.72 13.78
CA TRP A 264 -9.24 0.86 14.94
C TRP A 264 -10.50 0.03 15.15
N LEU A 265 -10.34 -1.24 15.54
CA LEU A 265 -11.43 -2.21 15.51
C LEU A 265 -11.21 -3.30 16.55
N GLU A 266 -12.18 -3.47 17.46
CA GLU A 266 -12.15 -4.56 18.43
C GLU A 266 -12.27 -5.92 17.75
N GLY A 267 -11.47 -6.90 18.22
CA GLY A 267 -11.44 -8.25 17.68
C GLY A 267 -10.59 -8.44 16.42
N ALA A 268 -9.98 -7.38 15.88
CA ALA A 268 -9.00 -7.52 14.80
C ALA A 268 -7.67 -8.06 15.34
N CYS A 269 -6.99 -8.91 14.55
CA CYS A 269 -5.74 -9.55 14.98
C CYS A 269 -4.52 -8.63 14.84
N ILE A 270 -4.57 -7.68 13.89
CA ILE A 270 -3.44 -6.78 13.55
C ILE A 270 -3.78 -5.32 13.82
N THR A 271 -5.06 -4.95 13.72
CA THR A 271 -5.50 -3.57 13.94
C THR A 271 -5.77 -3.36 15.43
N PRO A 272 -5.17 -2.35 16.09
CA PRO A 272 -5.49 -1.99 17.47
C PRO A 272 -6.98 -1.68 17.64
N SER A 273 -7.49 -1.89 18.86
CA SER A 273 -8.89 -1.62 19.20
C SER A 273 -9.20 -0.14 19.42
N THR A 274 -8.17 0.69 19.66
CA THR A 274 -8.30 2.13 19.89
C THR A 274 -7.27 2.92 19.10
N VAL A 275 -7.54 4.22 18.90
CA VAL A 275 -6.60 5.14 18.24
C VAL A 275 -5.26 5.25 18.96
N ASP A 276 -5.26 5.14 20.30
CA ASP A 276 -4.04 5.20 21.13
C ASP A 276 -3.07 4.04 20.87
N GLY A 277 -3.54 2.96 20.24
CA GLY A 277 -2.68 1.88 19.76
C GLY A 277 -1.78 2.29 18.59
N TYR A 278 -2.02 3.46 17.99
CA TYR A 278 -1.21 4.02 16.92
C TYR A 278 -0.46 5.27 17.40
N TYR A 279 0.79 5.09 17.83
CA TYR A 279 1.64 6.21 18.27
C TYR A 279 1.94 7.26 17.19
N TRP A 280 1.60 6.98 15.93
CA TRP A 280 1.85 7.84 14.77
C TRP A 280 0.59 8.53 14.23
N ILE A 281 -0.58 8.22 14.79
CA ILE A 281 -1.83 8.93 14.50
C ILE A 281 -2.02 10.03 15.55
N ASP A 282 -2.39 11.23 15.10
CA ASP A 282 -2.92 12.27 15.96
C ASP A 282 -4.33 11.85 16.42
N PRO A 283 -4.57 11.62 17.72
CA PRO A 283 -5.86 11.12 18.22
C PRO A 283 -6.97 12.17 18.19
N VAL A 284 -6.64 13.45 17.94
CA VAL A 284 -7.61 14.53 17.79
C VAL A 284 -7.90 14.76 16.31
N ALA A 285 -6.87 14.87 15.48
CA ALA A 285 -7.03 15.12 14.05
C ALA A 285 -7.39 13.86 13.24
N LEU A 286 -7.25 12.67 13.84
CA LEU A 286 -7.53 11.36 13.26
C LEU A 286 -6.82 11.15 11.92
N ARG A 287 -5.50 11.34 11.92
CA ARG A 287 -4.63 11.18 10.75
C ARG A 287 -3.18 10.96 11.19
N PRO A 288 -2.29 10.48 10.31
CA PRO A 288 -0.87 10.44 10.63
C PRO A 288 -0.34 11.84 10.97
N TYR A 289 0.64 11.95 11.85
CA TYR A 289 1.27 13.25 12.19
C TYR A 289 1.90 13.97 11.00
N TRP A 290 2.25 13.23 9.95
CA TRP A 290 2.75 13.78 8.68
C TRP A 290 1.66 14.01 7.63
N GLY A 291 0.42 13.61 7.92
CA GLY A 291 -0.69 13.66 6.98
C GLY A 291 -1.25 15.07 6.81
N SER A 292 -1.75 15.37 5.61
CA SER A 292 -2.45 16.63 5.31
C SER A 292 -3.90 16.62 5.81
N ASP A 293 -4.60 17.77 5.76
CA ASP A 293 -6.01 17.87 6.21
C ASP A 293 -6.97 17.05 5.32
N LEU A 294 -6.47 16.57 4.18
CA LEU A 294 -7.17 15.74 3.21
C LEU A 294 -6.88 14.24 3.38
N GLN A 295 -6.28 13.87 4.52
CA GLN A 295 -6.01 12.49 4.89
C GLN A 295 -6.68 12.24 6.24
N SER A 296 -7.49 11.19 6.32
CA SER A 296 -8.24 10.86 7.55
C SER A 296 -8.27 9.36 7.80
N TRP A 297 -8.12 9.00 9.06
CA TRP A 297 -8.05 7.65 9.60
C TRP A 297 -9.06 7.54 10.74
N ASN A 298 -10.29 7.11 10.41
CA ASN A 298 -11.43 7.19 11.31
C ASN A 298 -11.80 5.80 11.83
N GLY A 299 -12.20 5.70 13.10
CA GLY A 299 -12.63 4.44 13.71
C GLY A 299 -14.06 4.02 13.42
N ASP A 300 -14.83 4.86 12.72
CA ASP A 300 -16.21 4.54 12.39
C ASP A 300 -16.29 3.29 11.50
N ASP A 301 -17.32 2.49 11.75
CA ASP A 301 -17.65 1.32 10.92
C ASP A 301 -18.04 1.78 9.49
N ASP A 302 -17.86 0.90 8.51
CA ASP A 302 -18.01 1.21 7.08
C ASP A 302 -19.47 1.08 6.59
N THR A 303 -20.41 1.66 7.34
CA THR A 303 -21.80 1.83 6.89
C THR A 303 -21.90 3.01 5.93
N PHE A 304 -22.90 2.99 5.05
CA PHE A 304 -23.15 4.04 4.07
C PHE A 304 -23.26 5.42 4.73
N GLU A 305 -23.97 5.51 5.85
CA GLU A 305 -24.20 6.77 6.55
C GLU A 305 -22.88 7.35 7.09
N ASN A 306 -21.99 6.50 7.61
CA ASN A 306 -20.67 6.91 8.11
C ASN A 306 -19.73 7.29 6.96
N ILE A 307 -19.65 6.45 5.92
CA ILE A 307 -18.80 6.72 4.74
C ILE A 307 -19.21 8.06 4.10
N LYS A 308 -20.52 8.27 3.90
CA LYS A 308 -21.07 9.51 3.36
C LYS A 308 -20.69 10.72 4.22
N LYS A 309 -20.85 10.63 5.54
CA LYS A 309 -20.47 11.71 6.48
C LYS A 309 -19.01 12.12 6.29
N HIS A 310 -18.09 11.15 6.31
CA HIS A 310 -16.65 11.43 6.15
C HIS A 310 -16.29 11.99 4.77
N PHE A 311 -17.00 11.55 3.72
CA PHE A 311 -16.85 12.10 2.37
C PHE A 311 -17.33 13.56 2.27
N ASP A 312 -18.48 13.89 2.88
CA ASP A 312 -19.00 15.26 2.90
C ASP A 312 -18.05 16.19 3.67
N GLU A 313 -17.54 15.74 4.82
CA GLU A 313 -16.53 16.46 5.61
C GLU A 313 -15.22 16.64 4.83
N PHE A 314 -14.79 15.63 4.07
CA PHE A 314 -13.66 15.73 3.16
C PHE A 314 -13.90 16.80 2.08
N CYS A 315 -15.06 16.81 1.42
CA CYS A 315 -15.39 17.82 0.41
C CYS A 315 -15.35 19.24 0.95
N ILE A 316 -15.83 19.45 2.19
CA ILE A 316 -15.74 20.75 2.87
C ILE A 316 -14.28 21.16 3.08
N ARG A 317 -13.43 20.25 3.58
CA ARG A 317 -11.99 20.51 3.79
C ARG A 317 -11.26 20.81 2.48
N PHE A 318 -11.54 20.03 1.44
CA PHE A 318 -10.96 20.21 0.10
C PHE A 318 -11.27 21.59 -0.46
N ASN A 319 -12.53 22.01 -0.41
CA ASN A 319 -12.94 23.33 -0.91
C ASN A 319 -12.31 24.49 -0.13
N LYS A 320 -12.18 24.36 1.20
CA LYS A 320 -11.48 25.35 2.02
C LYS A 320 -10.01 25.50 1.62
N LYS A 321 -9.31 24.38 1.44
CA LYS A 321 -7.90 24.38 1.00
C LYS A 321 -7.73 25.02 -0.38
N ARG A 322 -8.64 24.73 -1.32
CA ARG A 322 -8.59 25.33 -2.66
C ARG A 322 -8.71 26.86 -2.63
N VAL A 323 -9.50 27.40 -1.69
CA VAL A 323 -9.67 28.85 -1.51
C VAL A 323 -8.47 29.48 -0.81
N SER A 324 -7.79 28.76 0.09
CA SER A 324 -6.58 29.29 0.74
C SER A 324 -5.36 29.33 -0.20
N ASP A 325 -5.32 28.44 -1.19
CA ASP A 325 -4.21 28.29 -2.13
C ASP A 325 -4.34 29.18 -3.39
N SER A 326 -5.48 29.88 -3.56
CA SER A 326 -5.81 30.76 -4.70
C SER A 326 -5.61 32.24 -4.39
#